data_AF-A0A924S3U3-F1
#
_entry.id   AF-A0A924S3U3-F1
#
_cell.length_a   1.000
_cell.length_b   1.000
_cell.length_c   1.000
_cell.angle_alpha   90.00
_cell.angle_beta   90.00
_cell.angle_gamma   90.00
#
_symmetry.space_group_name_H-M   'P 1'
#
loop_
_entity.id
_entity.type
_entity.pdbx_description
1 polymer ?
#
loop_
_entity_poly.entity_id
_entity_poly.type
_entity_poly.pdbx_seq_one_letter_code
_entity_poly.pdbx_strand_id
1 'polypeptide(L)'
;GDQIGNTALNTRRNNVAKRLQAAYPSLYVSYTLPVDPTGLPSEALNVIRSANTAGVKVAMVNVMAMDYGTDADQGRAMGDLAISAANATFAQIKTIFTGKTDAQLWAMIGVTPMIGVNDTQSEVFRQADATQLAAFAQQKGLGLLSYWALQRDMPGGSDYNDFSLVNTKAYEFYKLLAAAKATQPGALADGTYTIASAFSGKCVDIAAASTANSAQVQQYQCNGTGAQKFAVTNMGQGWYRLVNVNSGKAIDIASASTVDGAKVQQYTDNASTAQRFSVKPGADATTFVIANEGSGKCLDVADWSTNDSGKIQQWTCSGNVNQAWRFTKQ
;
A
#
# COMPACT_ATOMS: atom_id res chain seq x y z
N GLY A 1 -17.01 26.22 7.34
CA GLY A 1 -15.55 26.42 7.55
C GLY A 1 -15.23 27.81 8.09
N ASP A 2 -16.21 28.55 8.62
CA ASP A 2 -16.26 30.00 8.40
C ASP A 2 -15.41 30.81 9.40
N GLN A 3 -14.64 30.11 10.24
CA GLN A 3 -13.80 30.69 11.28
C GLN A 3 -12.33 30.25 11.16
N ILE A 4 -11.96 29.47 10.14
CA ILE A 4 -10.56 29.01 9.97
C ILE A 4 -9.59 30.17 9.69
N GLY A 5 -10.06 31.25 9.06
CA GLY A 5 -9.32 32.50 8.89
C GLY A 5 -9.17 33.36 10.15
N ASN A 6 -9.87 33.06 11.25
CA ASN A 6 -9.83 33.86 12.47
C ASN A 6 -8.57 33.59 13.31
N THR A 7 -7.59 34.48 13.19
CA THR A 7 -6.28 34.35 13.85
C THR A 7 -6.34 34.35 15.38
N ALA A 8 -7.28 35.09 15.98
CA ALA A 8 -7.46 35.13 17.43
C ALA A 8 -7.99 33.79 17.96
N LEU A 9 -8.95 33.19 17.27
CA LEU A 9 -9.46 31.84 17.60
C LEU A 9 -8.40 30.77 17.40
N ASN A 10 -7.63 30.85 16.31
CA ASN A 10 -6.51 29.95 16.05
C ASN A 10 -5.46 30.01 17.17
N THR A 11 -5.07 31.21 17.59
CA THR A 11 -4.13 31.42 18.70
C THR A 11 -4.65 30.82 19.99
N ARG A 12 -5.93 31.07 20.33
CA ARG A 12 -6.58 30.50 21.52
C ARG A 12 -6.57 28.97 21.48
N ARG A 13 -6.95 28.36 20.35
CA ARG A 13 -6.93 26.90 20.15
C ARG A 13 -5.52 26.33 20.34
N ASN A 14 -4.51 26.95 19.74
CA ASN A 14 -3.13 26.47 19.83
C ASN A 14 -2.60 26.51 21.28
N ASN A 15 -2.90 27.58 22.01
CA ASN A 15 -2.54 27.68 23.43
C ASN A 15 -3.19 26.58 24.28
N VAL A 16 -4.47 26.29 24.03
CA VAL A 16 -5.18 25.21 24.72
C VAL A 16 -4.59 23.85 24.34
N ALA A 17 -4.39 23.57 23.05
CA ALA A 17 -3.83 22.31 22.57
C ALA A 17 -2.43 22.05 23.15
N LYS A 18 -1.56 23.07 23.17
CA LYS A 18 -0.23 22.97 23.76
C LYS A 18 -0.28 22.64 25.25
N ARG A 19 -1.14 23.32 26.01
CA ARG A 19 -1.32 23.06 27.45
C ARG A 19 -1.86 21.65 27.70
N LEU A 20 -2.81 21.20 26.89
CA LEU A 20 -3.34 19.84 26.99
C LEU A 20 -2.28 18.79 26.65
N GLN A 21 -1.43 19.02 25.64
CA GLN A 21 -0.35 18.08 25.31
C GLN A 21 0.78 18.05 26.35
N ALA A 22 0.97 19.14 27.11
CA ALA A 22 1.86 19.13 28.26
C ALA A 22 1.29 18.30 29.42
N ALA A 23 -0.02 18.38 29.65
CA ALA A 23 -0.72 17.60 30.68
C ALA A 23 -0.91 16.12 30.29
N TYR A 24 -1.08 15.86 29.00
CA TYR A 24 -1.36 14.55 28.43
C TYR A 24 -0.40 14.28 27.28
N PRO A 25 0.81 13.76 27.55
CA PRO A 25 1.84 13.58 26.53
C PRO A 25 1.46 12.66 25.36
N SER A 26 0.48 11.77 25.57
CA SER A 26 -0.08 10.87 24.56
C SER A 26 -1.26 11.48 23.76
N LEU A 27 -1.66 12.72 24.06
CA LEU A 27 -2.79 13.36 23.40
C LEU A 27 -2.54 13.56 21.90
N TYR A 28 -3.35 12.87 21.12
CA TYR A 28 -3.35 12.92 19.66
C TYR A 28 -4.17 14.10 19.15
N VAL A 29 -3.54 15.01 18.40
CA VAL A 29 -4.21 16.19 17.84
C VAL A 29 -4.23 16.09 16.32
N SER A 30 -5.43 15.90 15.76
CA SER A 30 -5.71 15.91 14.33
C SER A 30 -6.42 17.19 13.92
N TYR A 31 -6.03 17.75 12.77
CA TYR A 31 -6.74 18.85 12.12
C TYR A 31 -7.45 18.31 10.88
N THR A 32 -8.77 18.19 10.93
CA THR A 32 -9.60 17.90 9.76
C THR A 32 -9.97 19.22 9.07
N LEU A 33 -9.55 19.41 7.82
CA LEU A 33 -9.60 20.69 7.11
C LEU A 33 -10.16 20.54 5.69
N PRO A 34 -10.81 21.59 5.15
CA PRO A 34 -11.16 21.63 3.72
C PRO A 34 -9.90 21.64 2.85
N VAL A 35 -10.02 21.13 1.63
CA VAL A 35 -8.89 21.01 0.69
C VAL A 35 -9.39 21.18 -0.75
N ASP A 36 -8.55 21.75 -1.61
CA ASP A 36 -8.72 21.72 -3.05
C ASP A 36 -7.86 20.60 -3.66
N PRO A 37 -8.09 20.18 -4.92
CA PRO A 37 -7.17 19.26 -5.61
C PRO A 37 -5.73 19.80 -5.71
N THR A 38 -5.55 21.12 -5.55
CA THR A 38 -4.26 21.83 -5.54
C THR A 38 -3.67 22.04 -4.13
N GLY A 39 -4.33 21.51 -3.08
CA GLY A 39 -3.85 21.52 -1.70
C GLY A 39 -4.77 22.27 -0.74
N LEU A 40 -4.30 22.48 0.49
CA LEU A 40 -5.02 23.27 1.49
C LEU A 40 -5.13 24.74 1.02
N PRO A 41 -6.34 25.33 1.07
CA PRO A 41 -6.50 26.76 0.92
C PRO A 41 -5.65 27.54 1.93
N SER A 42 -5.27 28.77 1.61
CA SER A 42 -4.34 29.57 2.41
C SER A 42 -4.75 29.68 3.89
N GLU A 43 -6.04 29.84 4.17
CA GLU A 43 -6.55 29.92 5.55
C GLU A 43 -6.38 28.59 6.31
N ALA A 44 -6.69 27.47 5.67
CA ALA A 44 -6.51 26.13 6.24
C ALA A 44 -5.02 25.82 6.46
N LEU A 45 -4.16 26.18 5.51
CA LEU A 45 -2.72 26.00 5.66
C LEU A 45 -2.15 26.86 6.80
N ASN A 46 -2.67 28.07 6.99
CA ASN A 46 -2.27 28.96 8.09
C ASN A 46 -2.67 28.41 9.46
N VAL A 47 -3.76 27.63 9.57
CA VAL A 47 -4.07 26.89 10.80
C VAL A 47 -2.91 25.96 11.17
N ILE A 48 -2.43 25.16 10.22
CA ILE A 48 -1.32 24.21 10.45
C ILE A 48 -0.01 24.94 10.77
N ARG A 49 0.33 25.99 10.01
CA ARG A 49 1.52 26.82 10.29
C ARG A 49 1.47 27.42 11.70
N SER A 50 0.33 28.02 12.07
CA SER A 50 0.18 28.65 13.38
C SER A 50 0.32 27.64 14.53
N ALA A 51 -0.20 26.42 14.35
CA ALA A 51 -0.10 25.35 15.35
C ALA A 51 1.35 24.88 15.51
N ASN A 52 2.07 24.66 14.40
CA ASN A 52 3.47 24.29 14.40
C ASN A 52 4.35 25.37 15.07
N THR A 53 4.16 26.64 14.70
CA THR A 53 4.88 27.77 15.30
C THR A 53 4.60 27.92 16.80
N ALA A 54 3.38 27.65 17.25
CA ALA A 54 3.03 27.68 18.67
C ALA A 54 3.63 26.52 19.49
N GLY A 55 4.15 25.48 18.82
CA GLY A 55 4.72 24.28 19.43
C GLY A 55 3.67 23.22 19.78
N VAL A 56 2.53 23.20 19.07
CA VAL A 56 1.58 22.10 19.14
C VAL A 56 2.16 20.90 18.39
N LYS A 57 2.16 19.71 19.01
CA LYS A 57 2.52 18.45 18.33
C LYS A 57 1.37 18.04 17.43
N VAL A 58 1.35 18.54 16.19
CA VAL A 58 0.38 18.15 15.17
C VAL A 58 0.62 16.69 14.80
N ALA A 59 -0.33 15.82 15.10
CA ALA A 59 -0.23 14.39 14.82
C ALA A 59 -0.75 14.04 13.43
N MET A 60 -1.75 14.79 12.94
CA MET A 60 -2.42 14.51 11.67
C MET A 60 -2.95 15.79 11.03
N VAL A 61 -2.82 15.87 9.70
CA VAL A 61 -3.48 16.82 8.81
C VAL A 61 -4.43 15.98 7.94
N ASN A 62 -5.68 15.91 8.35
CA ASN A 62 -6.71 15.14 7.68
C ASN A 62 -7.48 16.04 6.70
N VAL A 63 -7.47 15.71 5.42
CA VAL A 63 -8.11 16.53 4.39
C VAL A 63 -9.48 15.97 4.03
N MET A 64 -10.49 16.85 4.00
CA MET A 64 -11.84 16.53 3.54
C MET A 64 -11.85 16.59 2.01
N ALA A 65 -11.54 15.47 1.38
CA ALA A 65 -11.41 15.31 -0.07
C ALA A 65 -12.79 15.16 -0.73
N MET A 66 -13.59 16.21 -0.61
CA MET A 66 -15.01 16.28 -0.98
C MET A 66 -15.40 17.73 -1.31
N ASP A 67 -16.51 17.89 -2.01
CA ASP A 67 -17.18 19.17 -2.29
C ASP A 67 -16.24 20.23 -2.90
N TYR A 68 -15.52 19.85 -3.96
CA TYR A 68 -14.55 20.73 -4.63
C TYR A 68 -15.23 21.84 -5.46
N GLY A 69 -16.47 21.61 -5.86
CA GLY A 69 -17.23 22.48 -6.76
C GLY A 69 -16.98 22.15 -8.23
N THR A 70 -17.94 22.51 -9.08
CA THR A 70 -17.99 22.14 -10.50
C THR A 70 -16.76 22.57 -11.31
N ASP A 71 -16.10 23.66 -10.92
CA ASP A 71 -14.94 24.20 -11.63
C ASP A 71 -13.65 23.39 -11.36
N ALA A 72 -13.60 22.68 -10.23
CA ALA A 72 -12.45 21.91 -9.80
C ALA A 72 -12.46 20.46 -10.33
N ASP A 73 -13.64 19.94 -10.65
CA ASP A 73 -13.86 18.58 -11.16
C ASP A 73 -13.27 18.41 -12.58
N GLN A 74 -13.55 19.33 -13.51
CA GLN A 74 -13.12 19.24 -14.93
C GLN A 74 -13.42 17.87 -15.58
N GLY A 75 -14.38 17.10 -15.05
CA GLY A 75 -14.72 15.74 -15.50
C GLY A 75 -13.78 14.65 -14.99
N ARG A 76 -13.01 14.92 -13.94
CA ARG A 76 -12.08 13.95 -13.33
C ARG A 76 -12.80 13.08 -12.33
N ALA A 77 -12.33 11.85 -12.17
CA ALA A 77 -12.85 10.97 -11.13
C ALA A 77 -12.52 11.52 -9.72
N MET A 78 -13.43 11.31 -8.77
CA MET A 78 -13.25 11.81 -7.40
C MET A 78 -12.05 11.18 -6.70
N GLY A 79 -11.68 9.96 -7.06
CA GLY A 79 -10.45 9.31 -6.60
C GLY A 79 -9.19 10.04 -7.05
N ASP A 80 -9.14 10.49 -8.31
CA ASP A 80 -8.03 11.27 -8.83
C ASP A 80 -7.92 12.63 -8.13
N LEU A 81 -9.06 13.28 -7.87
CA LEU A 81 -9.10 14.57 -7.17
C LEU A 81 -8.60 14.42 -5.73
N ALA A 82 -9.05 13.39 -5.01
CA ALA A 82 -8.60 13.08 -3.65
C ALA A 82 -7.08 12.80 -3.60
N ILE A 83 -6.55 12.07 -4.57
CA ILE A 83 -5.11 11.80 -4.69
C ILE A 83 -4.33 13.07 -5.01
N SER A 84 -4.83 13.95 -5.88
CA SER A 84 -4.22 15.26 -6.13
C SER A 84 -4.16 16.11 -4.87
N ALA A 85 -5.28 16.21 -4.14
CA ALA A 85 -5.35 16.95 -2.88
C ALA A 85 -4.34 16.43 -1.84
N ALA A 86 -4.20 15.10 -1.71
CA ALA A 86 -3.24 14.49 -0.80
C ALA A 86 -1.78 14.79 -1.18
N ASN A 87 -1.42 14.69 -2.46
CA ASN A 87 -0.07 15.01 -2.95
C ASN A 87 0.26 16.50 -2.79
N ALA A 88 -0.68 17.39 -3.08
CA ALA A 88 -0.48 18.81 -2.90
C ALA A 88 -0.36 19.20 -1.42
N THR A 89 -1.18 18.60 -0.55
CA THR A 89 -1.06 18.75 0.90
C THR A 89 0.29 18.27 1.40
N PHE A 90 0.79 17.12 0.92
CA PHE A 90 2.14 16.63 1.23
C PHE A 90 3.21 17.66 0.89
N ALA A 91 3.18 18.22 -0.32
CA ALA A 91 4.12 19.24 -0.75
C ALA A 91 4.07 20.48 0.16
N GLN A 92 2.87 20.92 0.56
CA GLN A 92 2.70 22.05 1.46
C GLN A 92 3.23 21.76 2.87
N ILE A 93 2.87 20.64 3.50
CA ILE A 93 3.26 20.35 4.89
C ILE A 93 4.75 20.03 5.01
N LYS A 94 5.40 19.56 3.93
CA LYS A 94 6.86 19.38 3.87
C LYS A 94 7.62 20.68 4.10
N THR A 95 7.04 21.83 3.69
CA THR A 95 7.63 23.16 3.96
C THR A 95 7.45 23.61 5.41
N ILE A 96 6.51 23.02 6.15
CA ILE A 96 6.19 23.40 7.53
C ILE A 96 6.97 22.53 8.53
N PHE A 97 7.02 21.23 8.31
CA PHE A 97 7.65 20.26 9.21
C PHE A 97 9.00 19.78 8.68
N THR A 98 9.96 20.71 8.56
CA THR A 98 11.27 20.49 7.91
C THR A 98 12.15 19.43 8.58
N GLY A 99 11.87 19.06 9.83
CA GLY A 99 12.60 18.02 10.57
C GLY A 99 12.07 16.59 10.38
N LYS A 100 11.13 16.35 9.45
CA LYS A 100 10.51 15.03 9.23
C LYS A 100 10.91 14.43 7.90
N THR A 101 11.01 13.11 7.84
CA THR A 101 11.19 12.36 6.59
C THR A 101 9.90 12.32 5.79
N ASP A 102 9.99 12.05 4.48
CA ASP A 102 8.83 11.90 3.62
C ASP A 102 7.86 10.81 4.13
N ALA A 103 8.38 9.70 4.66
CA ALA A 103 7.54 8.64 5.24
C ALA A 103 6.78 9.13 6.49
N GLN A 104 7.44 9.92 7.35
CA GLN A 104 6.79 10.51 8.52
C GLN A 104 5.75 11.57 8.14
N LEU A 105 5.98 12.32 7.05
CA LEU A 105 5.03 13.30 6.54
C LEU A 105 3.80 12.64 5.92
N TRP A 106 3.98 11.55 5.16
CA TRP A 106 2.85 10.75 4.66
C TRP A 106 2.03 10.12 5.79
N ALA A 107 2.69 9.63 6.84
CA ALA A 107 2.02 9.13 8.04
C ALA A 107 1.27 10.23 8.82
N MET A 108 1.55 11.51 8.56
CA MET A 108 0.81 12.64 9.12
C MET A 108 -0.37 13.08 8.24
N ILE A 109 -0.58 12.49 7.07
CA ILE A 109 -1.68 12.84 6.18
C ILE A 109 -2.83 11.85 6.35
N GLY A 110 -4.02 12.41 6.51
CA GLY A 110 -5.28 11.69 6.48
C GLY A 110 -6.10 12.15 5.28
N VAL A 111 -6.87 11.24 4.67
CA VAL A 111 -7.80 11.59 3.61
C VAL A 111 -9.20 11.09 3.99
N THR A 112 -10.17 11.99 3.95
CA THR A 112 -11.58 11.73 4.25
C THR A 112 -12.41 12.17 3.05
N PRO A 113 -12.75 11.28 2.10
CA PRO A 113 -13.77 11.58 1.08
C PRO A 113 -15.18 11.54 1.68
N MET A 114 -16.13 12.13 0.96
CA MET A 114 -17.56 11.89 1.14
C MET A 114 -17.94 10.78 0.16
N ILE A 115 -18.53 9.69 0.65
CA ILE A 115 -18.80 8.50 -0.19
C ILE A 115 -20.06 8.67 -1.04
N GLY A 116 -20.04 8.22 -2.28
CA GLY A 116 -21.17 8.40 -3.18
C GLY A 116 -21.41 9.85 -3.56
N VAL A 117 -22.68 10.25 -3.67
CA VAL A 117 -23.05 11.60 -4.09
C VAL A 117 -22.67 12.61 -3.01
N ASN A 118 -21.94 13.64 -3.39
CA ASN A 118 -21.51 14.77 -2.55
C ASN A 118 -22.58 15.88 -2.49
N ASP A 119 -22.32 16.97 -1.77
CA ASP A 119 -23.20 18.15 -1.75
C ASP A 119 -23.30 18.79 -3.14
N THR A 120 -22.19 18.73 -3.90
CA THR A 120 -22.18 19.03 -5.34
C THR A 120 -22.63 17.78 -6.11
N GLN A 121 -23.86 17.76 -6.64
CA GLN A 121 -24.46 16.53 -7.21
C GLN A 121 -23.69 15.89 -8.38
N SER A 122 -22.87 16.64 -9.11
CA SER A 122 -22.01 16.08 -10.16
C SER A 122 -20.82 15.28 -9.59
N GLU A 123 -20.41 15.59 -8.37
CA GLU A 123 -19.34 14.90 -7.68
C GLU A 123 -19.88 13.62 -7.04
N VAL A 124 -19.39 12.49 -7.53
CA VAL A 124 -19.83 11.18 -7.07
C VAL A 124 -18.62 10.29 -6.83
N PHE A 125 -18.28 10.07 -5.56
CA PHE A 125 -17.20 9.19 -5.13
C PHE A 125 -17.68 7.73 -5.14
N ARG A 126 -17.28 6.96 -6.15
CA ARG A 126 -17.73 5.58 -6.37
C ARG A 126 -16.78 4.57 -5.74
N GLN A 127 -17.18 3.30 -5.78
CA GLN A 127 -16.39 2.17 -5.28
C GLN A 127 -15.01 2.07 -5.95
N ALA A 128 -14.91 2.43 -7.23
CA ALA A 128 -13.65 2.48 -7.96
C ALA A 128 -12.70 3.53 -7.35
N ASP A 129 -13.22 4.71 -6.99
CA ASP A 129 -12.48 5.78 -6.32
C ASP A 129 -11.99 5.34 -4.94
N ALA A 130 -12.83 4.64 -4.17
CA ALA A 130 -12.44 4.05 -2.88
C ALA A 130 -11.30 3.05 -3.02
N THR A 131 -11.38 2.18 -4.03
CA THR A 131 -10.34 1.17 -4.30
C THR A 131 -9.02 1.85 -4.68
N GLN A 132 -9.08 2.86 -5.55
CA GLN A 132 -7.94 3.65 -5.98
C GLN A 132 -7.29 4.40 -4.82
N LEU A 133 -8.08 5.07 -4.00
CA LEU A 133 -7.61 5.81 -2.84
C LEU A 133 -7.00 4.88 -1.77
N ALA A 134 -7.59 3.70 -1.56
CA ALA A 134 -7.04 2.69 -0.66
C ALA A 134 -5.66 2.21 -1.12
N ALA A 135 -5.49 1.93 -2.42
CA ALA A 135 -4.20 1.54 -2.98
C ALA A 135 -3.16 2.66 -2.86
N PHE A 136 -3.54 3.92 -3.12
CA PHE A 136 -2.68 5.08 -2.93
C PHE A 136 -2.26 5.25 -1.46
N ALA A 137 -3.21 5.14 -0.53
CA ALA A 137 -2.95 5.25 0.90
C ALA A 137 -1.95 4.19 1.38
N GLN A 138 -2.12 2.96 0.91
CA GLN A 138 -1.24 1.85 1.18
C GLN A 138 0.17 2.08 0.59
N GLN A 139 0.24 2.56 -0.65
CA GLN A 139 1.51 2.83 -1.35
C GLN A 139 2.33 3.94 -0.67
N LYS A 140 1.68 5.01 -0.22
CA LYS A 140 2.35 6.16 0.39
C LYS A 140 2.56 6.04 1.90
N GLY A 141 1.84 5.12 2.55
CA GLY A 141 1.84 5.01 4.01
C GLY A 141 1.06 6.15 4.66
N LEU A 142 -0.13 6.46 4.13
CA LEU A 142 -1.05 7.43 4.76
C LEU A 142 -1.39 6.98 6.17
N GLY A 143 -1.44 7.94 7.11
CA GLY A 143 -1.73 7.62 8.50
C GLY A 143 -3.22 7.43 8.81
N LEU A 144 -4.10 7.92 7.94
CA LEU A 144 -5.55 7.78 8.10
C LEU A 144 -6.28 7.73 6.75
N LEU A 145 -7.18 6.76 6.62
CA LEU A 145 -8.35 6.89 5.75
C LEU A 145 -9.60 6.90 6.64
N SER A 146 -10.46 7.87 6.40
CA SER A 146 -11.81 7.95 6.98
C SER A 146 -12.79 8.27 5.86
N TYR A 147 -14.08 8.46 6.16
CA TYR A 147 -15.04 8.92 5.16
C TYR A 147 -16.27 9.54 5.82
N TRP A 148 -16.95 10.42 5.10
CA TRP A 148 -18.28 10.94 5.46
C TRP A 148 -19.37 10.12 4.76
N ALA A 149 -20.16 9.30 5.45
CA ALA A 149 -20.08 8.93 6.86
C ALA A 149 -20.56 7.48 7.02
N LEU A 150 -20.36 6.88 8.21
CA LEU A 150 -20.65 5.46 8.44
C LEU A 150 -22.08 5.07 8.03
N GLN A 151 -23.08 5.84 8.44
CA GLN A 151 -24.48 5.58 8.14
C GLN A 151 -24.78 5.60 6.62
N ARG A 152 -24.05 6.43 5.85
CA ARG A 152 -24.18 6.55 4.40
C ARG A 152 -23.72 5.31 3.64
N ASP A 153 -22.91 4.47 4.28
CA ASP A 153 -22.35 3.25 3.69
C ASP A 153 -23.35 2.08 3.72
N MET A 154 -24.57 2.34 3.26
CA MET A 154 -25.66 1.38 3.19
C MET A 154 -26.40 1.52 1.85
N PRO A 155 -26.91 0.42 1.28
CA PRO A 155 -27.85 0.52 0.16
C PRO A 155 -29.17 1.10 0.69
N GLY A 156 -29.85 1.94 -0.11
CA GLY A 156 -31.14 2.49 0.31
C GLY A 156 -31.57 3.76 -0.39
N GLY A 157 -32.35 4.57 0.34
CA GLY A 157 -33.28 5.59 -0.17
C GLY A 157 -32.64 6.86 -0.75
N SER A 158 -33.45 7.91 -0.93
CA SER A 158 -33.09 9.14 -1.65
C SER A 158 -32.41 10.23 -0.82
N ASP A 159 -32.31 10.05 0.51
CA ASP A 159 -31.65 11.02 1.39
C ASP A 159 -30.15 10.77 1.41
N TYR A 160 -29.38 11.68 0.81
CA TYR A 160 -27.93 11.53 0.77
C TYR A 160 -27.26 11.73 2.14
N ASN A 161 -27.95 12.19 3.18
CA ASN A 161 -27.41 12.23 4.55
C ASN A 161 -27.34 10.83 5.18
N ASP A 162 -28.26 9.95 4.78
CA ASP A 162 -28.40 8.59 5.29
C ASP A 162 -27.88 7.53 4.32
N PHE A 163 -27.75 7.85 3.03
CA PHE A 163 -27.32 6.92 1.99
C PHE A 163 -26.29 7.56 1.05
N SER A 164 -25.32 6.79 0.60
CA SER A 164 -24.35 7.24 -0.43
C SER A 164 -24.94 7.34 -1.84
N LEU A 165 -26.15 6.82 -2.05
CA LEU A 165 -26.89 6.79 -3.33
C LEU A 165 -26.21 6.04 -4.48
N VAL A 166 -25.04 5.44 -4.26
CA VAL A 166 -24.33 4.61 -5.25
C VAL A 166 -23.93 3.23 -4.69
N ASN A 167 -24.13 3.03 -3.39
CA ASN A 167 -23.75 1.80 -2.73
C ASN A 167 -24.78 0.69 -2.98
N THR A 168 -24.28 -0.49 -3.32
CA THR A 168 -25.10 -1.68 -3.56
C THR A 168 -25.12 -2.65 -2.38
N LYS A 169 -24.23 -2.48 -1.39
CA LYS A 169 -24.05 -3.42 -0.27
C LYS A 169 -23.69 -2.70 1.04
N ALA A 170 -24.25 -3.16 2.15
CA ALA A 170 -23.93 -2.61 3.46
C ALA A 170 -22.42 -2.67 3.75
N TYR A 171 -21.86 -1.53 4.17
CA TYR A 171 -20.47 -1.33 4.55
C TYR A 171 -19.46 -1.64 3.42
N GLU A 172 -19.81 -1.36 2.17
CA GLU A 172 -18.95 -1.60 1.01
C GLU A 172 -17.75 -0.65 1.00
N PHE A 173 -17.97 0.64 1.20
CA PHE A 173 -16.89 1.63 1.24
C PHE A 173 -15.94 1.40 2.40
N TYR A 174 -16.45 1.02 3.58
CA TYR A 174 -15.65 0.59 4.72
C TYR A 174 -14.69 -0.54 4.33
N LYS A 175 -15.19 -1.61 3.70
CA LYS A 175 -14.38 -2.77 3.30
C LYS A 175 -13.31 -2.38 2.27
N LEU A 176 -13.67 -1.55 1.30
CA LEU A 176 -12.75 -1.08 0.26
C LEU A 176 -11.64 -0.21 0.84
N LEU A 177 -11.97 0.78 1.68
CA LEU A 177 -10.98 1.65 2.32
C LEU A 177 -10.14 0.90 3.37
N ALA A 178 -10.74 -0.06 4.09
CA ALA A 178 -10.03 -0.92 5.03
C ALA A 178 -8.96 -1.80 4.36
N ALA A 179 -9.05 -2.03 3.05
CA ALA A 179 -8.00 -2.71 2.29
C ALA A 179 -6.66 -1.94 2.30
N ALA A 180 -6.65 -0.64 2.62
CA ALA A 180 -5.41 0.10 2.86
C ALA A 180 -4.70 -0.33 4.16
N LYS A 181 -5.47 -0.76 5.16
CA LYS A 181 -4.96 -1.28 6.44
C LYS A 181 -4.55 -2.73 6.35
N ALA A 182 -5.11 -3.49 5.40
CA ALA A 182 -4.42 -4.69 4.95
C ALA A 182 -3.05 -4.18 4.52
N THR A 183 -2.03 -4.46 5.34
CA THR A 183 -0.65 -4.22 4.98
C THR A 183 -0.52 -4.66 3.52
N GLN A 184 0.04 -3.84 2.63
CA GLN A 184 0.87 -4.43 1.58
C GLN A 184 1.86 -5.16 2.44
N PRO A 185 1.72 -6.47 2.61
CA PRO A 185 2.46 -7.08 3.67
C PRO A 185 3.88 -7.06 3.05
N GLY A 186 4.78 -6.28 3.64
CA GLY A 186 6.14 -6.02 3.18
C GLY A 186 6.27 -5.49 1.74
N ALA A 187 6.36 -4.16 1.56
CA ALA A 187 7.11 -3.66 0.42
C ALA A 187 8.58 -4.06 0.61
N LEU A 188 8.94 -5.29 0.22
CA LEU A 188 10.30 -5.79 0.28
C LEU A 188 11.16 -4.80 -0.52
N ALA A 189 12.05 -4.09 0.16
CA ALA A 189 12.86 -3.06 -0.49
C ALA A 189 13.66 -3.67 -1.63
N ASP A 190 13.89 -2.90 -2.70
CA ASP A 190 14.77 -3.33 -3.76
C ASP A 190 16.16 -3.73 -3.21
N GLY A 191 16.74 -4.75 -3.82
CA GLY A 191 18.07 -5.23 -3.46
C GLY A 191 18.31 -6.69 -3.83
N THR A 192 19.49 -7.18 -3.46
CA THR A 192 19.85 -8.58 -3.61
C THR A 192 19.50 -9.35 -2.35
N TYR A 193 18.87 -10.50 -2.51
CA TYR A 193 18.42 -11.35 -1.42
C TYR A 193 18.87 -12.80 -1.63
N THR A 194 19.13 -13.47 -0.51
CA THR A 194 19.02 -14.92 -0.43
C THR A 194 17.64 -15.25 0.10
N ILE A 195 16.97 -16.20 -0.54
CA ILE A 195 15.60 -16.64 -0.22
C ILE A 195 15.69 -18.07 0.29
N ALA A 196 15.20 -18.34 1.50
CA ALA A 196 15.23 -19.68 2.09
C ALA A 196 13.81 -20.19 2.37
N SER A 197 13.58 -21.48 2.17
CA SER A 197 12.34 -22.13 2.59
C SER A 197 12.22 -22.04 4.11
N ALA A 198 11.07 -21.58 4.60
CA ALA A 198 10.79 -21.56 6.03
C ALA A 198 10.60 -22.97 6.60
N PHE A 199 10.29 -23.94 5.74
CA PHE A 199 10.09 -25.35 6.08
C PHE A 199 11.42 -26.11 6.20
N SER A 200 12.24 -26.14 5.14
CA SER A 200 13.47 -26.93 5.12
C SER A 200 14.71 -26.16 5.57
N GLY A 201 14.65 -24.83 5.63
CA GLY A 201 15.81 -23.95 5.87
C GLY A 201 16.78 -23.85 4.68
N LYS A 202 16.49 -24.53 3.56
CA LYS A 202 17.34 -24.54 2.36
C LYS A 202 17.05 -23.34 1.46
N CYS A 203 18.05 -22.94 0.69
CA CYS A 203 17.99 -21.77 -0.16
C CYS A 203 17.37 -22.10 -1.52
N VAL A 204 16.57 -21.17 -2.06
CA VAL A 204 16.17 -21.15 -3.47
C VAL A 204 17.43 -21.08 -4.31
N ASP A 205 17.53 -21.97 -5.30
CA ASP A 205 18.75 -22.26 -6.03
C ASP A 205 18.41 -22.53 -7.50
N ILE A 206 19.24 -22.04 -8.42
CA ILE A 206 19.18 -22.45 -9.83
C ILE A 206 20.00 -23.72 -10.02
N ALA A 207 19.34 -24.79 -10.46
CA ALA A 207 19.96 -26.10 -10.60
C ALA A 207 21.29 -26.05 -11.38
N ALA A 208 22.34 -26.61 -10.76
CA ALA A 208 23.70 -26.65 -11.27
C ALA A 208 24.30 -25.26 -11.63
N ALA A 209 23.81 -24.18 -11.01
CA ALA A 209 24.17 -22.79 -11.33
C ALA A 209 24.02 -22.45 -12.83
N SER A 210 23.11 -23.13 -13.52
CA SER A 210 22.91 -22.98 -14.95
C SER A 210 22.57 -21.54 -15.32
N THR A 211 23.05 -21.09 -16.48
CA THR A 211 22.67 -19.81 -17.08
C THR A 211 21.72 -19.98 -18.26
N ALA A 212 21.27 -21.22 -18.54
CA ALA A 212 20.35 -21.50 -19.63
C ALA A 212 18.89 -21.17 -19.27
N ASN A 213 18.10 -20.84 -20.28
CA ASN A 213 16.64 -20.81 -20.14
C ASN A 213 16.11 -22.18 -19.74
N SER A 214 14.98 -22.18 -19.04
CA SER A 214 14.27 -23.36 -18.60
C SER A 214 15.03 -24.22 -17.58
N ALA A 215 16.12 -23.71 -16.99
CA ALA A 215 16.76 -24.39 -15.86
C ALA A 215 15.81 -24.41 -14.65
N GLN A 216 15.76 -25.55 -13.95
CA GLN A 216 14.87 -25.76 -12.81
C GLN A 216 15.27 -24.87 -11.63
N VAL A 217 14.27 -24.25 -11.00
CA VAL A 217 14.44 -23.64 -9.67
C VAL A 217 14.21 -24.73 -8.64
N GLN A 218 15.15 -24.90 -7.72
CA GLN A 218 15.16 -25.94 -6.71
C GLN A 218 15.48 -25.34 -5.34
N GLN A 219 15.41 -26.16 -4.30
CA GLN A 219 16.07 -25.86 -3.03
C GLN A 219 17.41 -26.60 -2.93
N TYR A 220 18.39 -25.98 -2.32
CA TYR A 220 19.69 -26.58 -2.04
C TYR A 220 20.26 -26.03 -0.73
N GLN A 221 21.18 -26.77 -0.11
CA GLN A 221 21.93 -26.24 1.03
C GLN A 221 22.48 -24.84 0.72
N CYS A 222 22.24 -23.90 1.63
CA CYS A 222 22.70 -22.53 1.47
C CYS A 222 24.25 -22.50 1.41
N ASN A 223 24.79 -22.07 0.26
CA ASN A 223 26.22 -22.13 -0.07
C ASN A 223 26.81 -20.77 -0.50
N GLY A 224 25.98 -19.72 -0.53
CA GLY A 224 26.43 -18.34 -0.78
C GLY A 224 26.81 -18.02 -2.23
N THR A 225 26.64 -18.97 -3.16
CA THR A 225 26.94 -18.77 -4.59
C THR A 225 25.93 -17.84 -5.26
N GLY A 226 26.28 -17.32 -6.44
CA GLY A 226 25.35 -16.49 -7.24
C GLY A 226 24.08 -17.23 -7.69
N ALA A 227 24.09 -18.57 -7.72
CA ALA A 227 22.91 -19.39 -8.01
C ALA A 227 21.79 -19.24 -6.96
N GLN A 228 22.12 -18.72 -5.77
CA GLN A 228 21.21 -18.55 -4.63
C GLN A 228 20.94 -17.08 -4.28
N LYS A 229 21.37 -16.15 -5.14
CA LYS A 229 21.20 -14.71 -4.96
C LYS A 229 20.26 -14.18 -6.03
N PHE A 230 19.26 -13.42 -5.60
CA PHE A 230 18.24 -12.87 -6.49
C PHE A 230 18.13 -11.37 -6.29
N ALA A 231 18.28 -10.61 -7.37
CA ALA A 231 17.89 -9.22 -7.41
C ALA A 231 16.36 -9.15 -7.42
N VAL A 232 15.80 -8.59 -6.36
CA VAL A 232 14.36 -8.36 -6.20
C VAL A 232 14.08 -6.90 -6.51
N THR A 233 13.25 -6.66 -7.51
CA THR A 233 12.88 -5.31 -7.97
C THR A 233 11.37 -5.14 -7.88
N ASN A 234 10.93 -4.13 -7.15
CA ASN A 234 9.54 -3.71 -7.09
C ASN A 234 9.14 -3.05 -8.42
N MET A 235 8.17 -3.65 -9.11
CA MET A 235 7.64 -3.17 -10.39
C MET A 235 6.45 -2.21 -10.22
N GLY A 236 6.08 -1.89 -8.97
CA GLY A 236 4.87 -1.15 -8.63
C GLY A 236 3.66 -2.06 -8.46
N GLN A 237 2.58 -1.50 -7.90
CA GLN A 237 1.27 -2.18 -7.75
C GLN A 237 1.33 -3.53 -7.01
N GLY A 238 2.36 -3.76 -6.17
CA GLY A 238 2.52 -4.98 -5.39
C GLY A 238 3.21 -6.14 -6.14
N TRP A 239 3.75 -5.89 -7.32
CA TRP A 239 4.44 -6.90 -8.13
C TRP A 239 5.96 -6.76 -8.06
N TYR A 240 6.63 -7.90 -8.04
CA TYR A 240 8.08 -8.01 -8.02
C TYR A 240 8.57 -8.85 -9.18
N ARG A 241 9.76 -8.51 -9.65
CA ARG A 241 10.59 -9.37 -10.47
C ARG A 241 11.75 -9.91 -9.64
N LEU A 242 12.02 -11.21 -9.75
CA LEU A 242 13.12 -11.88 -9.08
C LEU A 242 14.10 -12.37 -10.15
N VAL A 243 15.28 -11.75 -10.24
CA VAL A 243 16.30 -12.07 -11.25
C VAL A 243 17.48 -12.74 -10.56
N ASN A 244 17.86 -13.94 -11.00
CA ASN A 244 19.05 -14.58 -10.47
C ASN A 244 20.31 -13.78 -10.82
N VAL A 245 21.16 -13.50 -9.83
CA VAL A 245 22.34 -12.65 -9.98
C VAL A 245 23.43 -13.31 -10.84
N ASN A 246 23.51 -14.65 -10.85
CA ASN A 246 24.49 -15.37 -11.66
C ASN A 246 24.10 -15.41 -13.15
N SER A 247 22.83 -15.67 -13.48
CA SER A 247 22.39 -15.84 -14.87
C SER A 247 21.81 -14.57 -15.51
N GLY A 248 21.38 -13.60 -14.72
CA GLY A 248 20.61 -12.44 -15.20
C GLY A 248 19.20 -12.79 -15.67
N LYS A 249 18.69 -13.99 -15.34
CA LYS A 249 17.37 -14.48 -15.78
C LYS A 249 16.34 -14.40 -14.67
N ALA A 250 15.09 -14.13 -15.05
CA ALA A 250 13.97 -14.03 -14.13
C ALA A 250 13.46 -15.42 -13.71
N ILE A 251 12.99 -15.54 -12.46
CA ILE A 251 12.11 -16.65 -12.05
C ILE A 251 10.85 -16.60 -12.91
N ASP A 252 10.40 -17.75 -13.40
CA ASP A 252 9.42 -17.90 -14.45
C ASP A 252 8.55 -19.14 -14.22
N ILE A 253 7.24 -19.03 -14.42
CA ILE A 253 6.35 -20.20 -14.50
C ILE A 253 6.37 -20.74 -15.92
N ALA A 254 6.83 -21.98 -16.10
CA ALA A 254 7.02 -22.57 -17.41
C ALA A 254 5.75 -22.51 -18.26
N SER A 255 5.88 -21.93 -19.46
CA SER A 255 4.81 -21.73 -20.43
C SER A 255 3.60 -20.94 -19.89
N ALA A 256 3.80 -20.09 -18.87
CA ALA A 256 2.73 -19.35 -18.18
C ALA A 256 1.58 -20.25 -17.68
N SER A 257 1.90 -21.50 -17.34
CA SER A 257 0.92 -22.49 -16.94
C SER A 257 0.15 -22.07 -15.68
N THR A 258 -1.12 -22.41 -15.61
CA THR A 258 -2.01 -22.13 -14.47
C THR A 258 -2.32 -23.37 -13.64
N VAL A 259 -1.69 -24.52 -13.93
CA VAL A 259 -1.97 -25.79 -13.24
C VAL A 259 -1.07 -26.00 -12.02
N ASP A 260 -1.57 -26.77 -11.05
CA ASP A 260 -0.76 -27.23 -9.91
C ASP A 260 0.36 -28.16 -10.36
N GLY A 261 1.53 -27.99 -9.75
CA GLY A 261 2.74 -28.73 -10.10
C GLY A 261 3.49 -28.19 -11.31
N ALA A 262 3.04 -27.06 -11.89
CA ALA A 262 3.78 -26.46 -12.99
C ALA A 262 5.20 -26.07 -12.55
N LYS A 263 6.15 -26.33 -13.44
CA LYS A 263 7.56 -26.09 -13.22
C LYS A 263 7.84 -24.60 -13.01
N VAL A 264 8.56 -24.29 -11.94
CA VAL A 264 9.22 -23.00 -11.76
C VAL A 264 10.63 -23.12 -12.33
N GLN A 265 10.97 -22.22 -13.23
CA GLN A 265 12.23 -22.21 -13.95
C GLN A 265 12.84 -20.80 -13.94
N GLN A 266 14.05 -20.66 -14.47
CA GLN A 266 14.52 -19.35 -14.90
C GLN A 266 14.34 -19.18 -16.41
N TYR A 267 14.07 -17.96 -16.86
CA TYR A 267 13.97 -17.63 -18.28
C TYR A 267 14.44 -16.20 -18.55
N THR A 268 14.82 -15.91 -19.79
CA THR A 268 15.09 -14.52 -20.23
C THR A 268 13.88 -13.65 -19.87
N ASP A 269 14.13 -12.48 -19.28
CA ASP A 269 13.04 -11.54 -18.95
C ASP A 269 12.28 -11.18 -20.23
N ASN A 270 10.98 -11.47 -20.23
CA ASN A 270 10.06 -11.25 -21.33
C ASN A 270 8.86 -10.40 -20.92
N ALA A 271 8.90 -9.80 -19.72
CA ALA A 271 7.84 -8.96 -19.17
C ALA A 271 6.44 -9.62 -19.14
N SER A 272 6.36 -10.95 -19.19
CA SER A 272 5.08 -11.66 -19.07
C SER A 272 4.62 -11.77 -17.61
N THR A 273 3.33 -12.09 -17.42
CA THR A 273 2.75 -12.37 -16.10
C THR A 273 3.38 -13.61 -15.43
N ALA A 274 4.02 -14.50 -16.21
CA ALA A 274 4.73 -15.68 -15.70
C ALA A 274 5.99 -15.32 -14.87
N GLN A 275 6.47 -14.09 -14.98
CA GLN A 275 7.70 -13.58 -14.33
C GLN A 275 7.44 -12.50 -13.28
N ARG A 276 6.16 -12.23 -12.99
CA ARG A 276 5.74 -11.25 -11.98
C ARG A 276 5.13 -11.98 -10.79
N PHE A 277 5.59 -11.61 -9.60
CA PHE A 277 5.20 -12.27 -8.36
C PHE A 277 4.82 -11.25 -7.30
N SER A 278 3.75 -11.51 -6.58
CA SER A 278 3.49 -10.83 -5.31
C SER A 278 4.33 -11.48 -4.21
N VAL A 279 4.87 -10.68 -3.30
CA VAL A 279 5.58 -11.13 -2.10
C VAL A 279 4.81 -10.59 -0.91
N LYS A 280 4.18 -11.47 -0.14
CA LYS A 280 3.23 -11.13 0.93
C LYS A 280 3.62 -11.88 2.21
N PRO A 281 3.80 -11.27 3.39
CA PRO A 281 3.92 -11.91 4.67
C PRO A 281 3.03 -13.14 4.83
N GLY A 282 3.68 -14.21 5.27
CA GLY A 282 3.03 -15.46 5.61
C GLY A 282 2.43 -15.41 7.00
N ALA A 283 2.05 -16.58 7.50
CA ALA A 283 1.47 -16.72 8.84
C ALA A 283 2.44 -16.32 9.97
N ASP A 284 3.74 -16.52 9.77
CA ASP A 284 4.81 -16.02 10.64
C ASP A 284 5.32 -14.67 10.10
N ALA A 285 5.45 -13.67 10.99
CA ALA A 285 5.94 -12.33 10.69
C ALA A 285 7.35 -12.28 10.07
N THR A 286 8.15 -13.34 10.21
CA THR A 286 9.48 -13.48 9.60
C THR A 286 9.46 -14.10 8.20
N THR A 287 8.29 -14.51 7.72
CA THR A 287 8.12 -15.26 6.48
C THR A 287 7.25 -14.54 5.47
N PHE A 288 7.38 -14.95 4.21
CA PHE A 288 6.64 -14.45 3.06
C PHE A 288 6.11 -15.62 2.23
N VAL A 289 4.95 -15.43 1.62
CA VAL A 289 4.35 -16.20 0.55
C VAL A 289 4.64 -15.48 -0.76
N ILE A 290 5.08 -16.23 -1.77
CA ILE A 290 5.37 -15.70 -3.09
C ILE A 290 4.35 -16.29 -4.06
N ALA A 291 3.55 -15.45 -4.73
CA ALA A 291 2.50 -15.92 -5.65
C ALA A 291 2.60 -15.27 -7.03
N ASN A 292 2.49 -16.07 -8.08
CA ASN A 292 2.58 -15.62 -9.46
C ASN A 292 1.36 -14.78 -9.87
N GLU A 293 1.57 -13.74 -10.68
CA GLU A 293 0.49 -12.88 -11.21
C GLU A 293 -0.43 -13.62 -12.17
N GLY A 294 0.13 -14.37 -13.12
CA GLY A 294 -0.65 -15.02 -14.19
C GLY A 294 -1.54 -16.16 -13.69
N SER A 295 -1.05 -16.96 -12.73
CA SER A 295 -1.78 -18.11 -12.20
C SER A 295 -2.48 -17.86 -10.86
N GLY A 296 -2.05 -16.85 -10.10
CA GLY A 296 -2.47 -16.65 -8.71
C GLY A 296 -1.97 -17.73 -7.74
N LYS A 297 -1.10 -18.65 -8.20
CA LYS A 297 -0.59 -19.78 -7.41
C LYS A 297 0.73 -19.45 -6.73
N CYS A 298 1.02 -20.16 -5.65
CA CYS A 298 2.15 -19.91 -4.77
C CYS A 298 3.37 -20.76 -5.15
N LEU A 299 4.58 -20.21 -4.97
CA LEU A 299 5.81 -21.00 -4.97
C LEU A 299 5.78 -21.99 -3.81
N ASP A 300 6.09 -23.25 -4.13
CA ASP A 300 5.85 -24.42 -3.31
C ASP A 300 7.06 -25.37 -3.39
N VAL A 301 7.56 -25.82 -2.23
CA VAL A 301 8.52 -26.93 -2.18
C VAL A 301 7.76 -28.22 -2.45
N ALA A 302 8.01 -28.80 -3.62
CA ALA A 302 7.30 -29.99 -4.10
C ALA A 302 7.48 -31.18 -3.15
N ASP A 303 6.39 -31.93 -2.97
CA ASP A 303 6.33 -33.15 -2.16
C ASP A 303 6.83 -32.99 -0.72
N TRP A 304 6.82 -31.76 -0.20
CA TRP A 304 7.38 -31.43 1.13
C TRP A 304 8.82 -31.93 1.27
N SER A 305 9.60 -31.87 0.19
CA SER A 305 10.98 -32.35 0.19
C SER A 305 11.83 -31.56 1.18
N THR A 306 12.70 -32.26 1.90
CA THR A 306 13.81 -31.67 2.68
C THR A 306 15.17 -31.96 2.03
N ASN A 307 15.18 -32.65 0.89
CA ASN A 307 16.40 -33.04 0.18
C ASN A 307 16.97 -31.87 -0.62
N ASP A 308 18.27 -31.93 -0.86
CA ASP A 308 18.90 -31.09 -1.89
C ASP A 308 18.32 -31.44 -3.25
N SER A 309 18.24 -30.44 -4.12
CA SER A 309 17.61 -30.54 -5.43
C SER A 309 16.10 -30.86 -5.37
N GLY A 310 15.47 -30.65 -4.21
CA GLY A 310 14.01 -30.64 -4.10
C GLY A 310 13.44 -29.57 -5.01
N LYS A 311 12.49 -29.92 -5.87
CA LYS A 311 11.96 -29.00 -6.89
C LYS A 311 11.12 -27.91 -6.23
N ILE A 312 11.25 -26.69 -6.75
CA ILE A 312 10.27 -25.65 -6.51
C ILE A 312 9.29 -25.66 -7.69
N GLN A 313 8.01 -25.67 -7.37
CA GLN A 313 6.89 -25.67 -8.31
C GLN A 313 5.90 -24.57 -7.94
N GLN A 314 4.88 -24.36 -8.75
CA GLN A 314 3.70 -23.63 -8.28
C GLN A 314 2.63 -24.59 -7.79
N TRP A 315 1.89 -24.18 -6.77
CA TRP A 315 0.73 -24.90 -6.27
C TRP A 315 -0.32 -23.93 -5.74
N THR A 316 -1.56 -24.40 -5.63
CA THR A 316 -2.64 -23.68 -4.97
C THR A 316 -2.18 -23.18 -3.59
N CYS A 317 -2.34 -21.88 -3.36
CA CYS A 317 -1.93 -21.24 -2.11
C CYS A 317 -2.71 -21.83 -0.94
N SER A 318 -2.00 -22.47 -0.02
CA SER A 318 -2.58 -23.15 1.15
C SER A 318 -2.25 -22.46 2.48
N GLY A 319 -1.23 -21.58 2.48
CA GLY A 319 -0.69 -20.99 3.71
C GLY A 319 0.20 -21.94 4.52
N ASN A 320 0.47 -23.14 4.00
CA ASN A 320 1.34 -24.13 4.63
C ASN A 320 2.82 -23.69 4.58
N VAL A 321 3.61 -24.21 5.52
CA VAL A 321 5.01 -23.80 5.71
C VAL A 321 5.92 -24.15 4.52
N ASN A 322 5.57 -25.15 3.70
CA ASN A 322 6.29 -25.49 2.46
C ASN A 322 6.12 -24.44 1.34
N GLN A 323 5.22 -23.46 1.53
CA GLN A 323 5.00 -22.29 0.68
C GLN A 323 5.46 -20.97 1.34
N ALA A 324 6.13 -21.06 2.49
CA ALA A 324 6.64 -19.92 3.24
C ALA A 324 8.14 -19.77 3.03
N TRP A 325 8.59 -18.52 2.89
CA TRP A 325 9.93 -18.15 2.45
C TRP A 325 10.49 -17.03 3.33
N ARG A 326 11.78 -17.10 3.71
CA ARG A 326 12.50 -16.05 4.43
C ARG A 326 13.43 -15.33 3.47
N PHE A 327 13.36 -14.00 3.46
CA PHE A 327 14.24 -13.15 2.65
C PHE A 327 15.33 -12.56 3.53
N THR A 328 16.60 -12.79 3.17
CA THR A 328 17.77 -12.19 3.84
C THR A 328 18.50 -11.28 2.85
N LYS A 329 18.48 -9.97 3.11
CA LYS A 329 19.17 -8.98 2.28
C LYS A 329 20.69 -9.22 2.34
N GLN A 330 21.34 -9.17 1.18
CA GLN A 330 22.79 -9.35 1.01
C GLN A 330 23.51 -8.00 1.02
#